data_AF-A0A7C5MUB5-F1
#
_entry.id   AF-A0A7C5MUB5-F1
#
_cell.length_a   1.000
_cell.length_b   1.000
_cell.length_c   1.000
_cell.angle_alpha   90.00
_cell.angle_beta   90.00
_cell.angle_gamma   90.00
#
_symmetry.space_group_name_H-M   'P 1'
#
loop_
_entity.id
_entity.type
_entity.pdbx_description
1 polymer ?
#
loop_
_entity_poly.entity_id
_entity_poly.type
_entity_poly.pdbx_seq_one_letter_code
_entity_poly.pdbx_strand_id
1 'polypeptide(L)' 'HDAPKPPPERVSLNYGALASCRGLLFLVTGETKRRALADWRRGREIPASRIPVPFQPEVLVDEAAWGE' A
#
# COMPACT_ATOMS: atom_id res chain seq x y z
N HIS A 1 -5.74 -15.67 -11.09
CA HIS A 1 -4.67 -16.38 -11.81
C HIS A 1 -3.98 -15.34 -12.71
N ASP A 2 -2.68 -15.42 -12.98
CA ASP A 2 -1.87 -14.42 -13.74
C ASP A 2 -1.34 -13.21 -12.97
N ALA A 3 -1.04 -13.34 -11.67
CA ALA A 3 -0.31 -12.29 -10.96
C ALA A 3 1.09 -12.07 -11.60
N PRO A 4 1.49 -10.80 -11.88
CA PRO A 4 2.70 -10.50 -12.65
C PRO A 4 4.00 -10.90 -11.92
N LYS A 5 3.96 -10.99 -10.60
CA LYS A 5 5.06 -11.54 -9.80
C LYS A 5 4.72 -12.99 -9.41
N PRO A 6 5.64 -13.96 -9.62
CA PRO A 6 5.39 -15.34 -9.24
C PRO A 6 5.16 -15.53 -7.73
N PRO A 7 4.38 -16.54 -7.31
CA PRO A 7 3.57 -17.43 -8.16
C PRO A 7 2.33 -16.70 -8.74
N PRO A 8 1.82 -17.15 -9.91
CA PRO A 8 0.72 -16.48 -10.61
C PRO A 8 -0.64 -16.66 -9.91
N GLU A 9 -0.78 -17.71 -9.11
CA GLU A 9 -1.97 -17.98 -8.32
C GLU A 9 -1.79 -17.44 -6.90
N ARG A 10 -2.74 -16.64 -6.44
CA ARG A 10 -2.72 -15.98 -5.14
C ARG A 10 -4.12 -15.96 -4.57
N VAL A 11 -4.21 -16.20 -3.27
CA VAL A 11 -5.37 -15.79 -2.47
C VAL A 11 -5.01 -14.47 -1.82
N SER A 12 -5.90 -13.49 -1.85
CA SER A 12 -5.67 -12.15 -1.28
C SER A 12 -6.94 -11.62 -0.66
N LEU A 13 -6.79 -10.86 0.42
CA LEU A 13 -7.89 -10.08 0.98
C LEU A 13 -8.25 -8.98 0.00
N ASN A 14 -9.55 -8.80 -0.25
CA ASN A 14 -10.03 -7.65 -1.01
C ASN A 14 -10.01 -6.37 -0.16
N TYR A 15 -10.26 -5.22 -0.78
CA TYR A 15 -10.23 -3.93 -0.09
C TYR A 15 -11.23 -3.84 1.07
N GLY A 16 -12.43 -4.41 0.93
CA GLY A 16 -13.44 -4.43 2.00
C GLY A 16 -13.01 -5.28 3.20
N ALA A 17 -12.38 -6.43 2.95
CA ALA A 17 -11.82 -7.28 3.99
C ALA A 17 -10.66 -6.58 4.73
N LEU A 18 -9.78 -5.87 4.01
CA LEU A 18 -8.74 -5.05 4.63
C LEU A 18 -9.31 -3.87 5.43
N ALA A 19 -10.39 -3.25 4.97
CA ALA A 19 -11.06 -2.15 5.67
C ALA A 19 -11.84 -2.59 6.91
N SER A 20 -12.13 -3.89 7.05
CA SER A 20 -12.78 -4.49 8.21
C SER A 20 -11.83 -4.65 9.40
N CYS A 21 -11.15 -3.57 9.79
CA CYS A 21 -10.19 -3.51 10.88
C CYS A 21 -10.40 -2.25 11.74
N ARG A 22 -9.79 -2.21 12.92
CA ARG A 22 -9.82 -1.03 13.81
C ARG A 22 -8.68 -0.04 13.54
N GLY A 23 -7.67 -0.49 12.81
CA GLY A 23 -6.49 0.30 12.45
C GLY A 23 -5.79 -0.36 11.27
N LEU A 24 -5.20 0.46 10.41
CA LEU A 24 -4.53 0.04 9.19
C LEU A 24 -3.13 0.64 9.17
N LEU A 25 -2.12 -0.22 9.09
CA LEU A 25 -0.71 0.18 9.00
C LEU A 25 -0.16 -0.21 7.64
N PHE A 26 0.47 0.74 6.97
CA PHE A 26 1.37 0.49 5.84
C PHE A 26 2.81 0.67 6.32
N LEU A 27 3.59 -0.41 6.27
CA LEU A 27 5.04 -0.38 6.49
C LEU A 27 5.74 -0.39 5.13
N VAL A 28 6.48 0.66 4.80
CA VAL A 28 7.06 0.86 3.48
C VAL A 28 8.58 1.04 3.59
N THR A 29 9.33 0.14 2.97
CA THR A 29 10.80 0.15 3.04
C THR A 29 11.45 0.01 1.66
N GLY A 30 12.63 0.61 1.54
CA GLY A 30 13.50 0.51 0.38
C GLY A 30 13.21 1.50 -0.75
N GLU A 31 14.29 1.96 -1.39
CA GLU A 31 14.30 2.96 -2.46
C GLU A 31 13.34 2.66 -3.62
N THR A 32 13.13 1.39 -3.96
CA THR A 32 12.20 0.98 -5.03
C THR A 32 10.74 1.44 -4.80
N LYS A 33 10.38 1.84 -3.58
CA LYS A 33 9.05 2.35 -3.23
C LYS A 33 8.90 3.86 -3.36
N ARG A 34 10.00 4.61 -3.49
CA ARG A 34 9.99 6.08 -3.51
C ARG A 34 9.03 6.67 -4.53
N ARG A 35 9.02 6.13 -5.75
CA ARG A 35 8.07 6.56 -6.78
C ARG A 35 6.63 6.34 -6.33
N ALA A 36 6.27 5.12 -5.93
CA ALA A 36 4.90 4.80 -5.52
C ALA A 36 4.42 5.64 -4.32
N LEU A 37 5.29 5.92 -3.35
CA LEU A 37 5.00 6.83 -2.24
C LEU A 37 4.79 8.26 -2.72
N ALA A 38 5.64 8.76 -3.63
CA ALA A 38 5.54 10.10 -4.16
C ALA A 38 4.30 10.28 -5.08
N ASP A 39 3.90 9.23 -5.78
CA ASP A 39 2.61 9.12 -6.49
C ASP A 39 1.44 9.25 -5.51
N TRP A 40 1.45 8.42 -4.46
CA TRP A 40 0.39 8.38 -3.45
C TRP A 40 0.23 9.71 -2.72
N ARG A 41 1.33 10.34 -2.29
CA ARG A 41 1.35 11.66 -1.63
C ARG A 41 0.77 12.78 -2.48
N ARG A 42 0.81 12.64 -3.81
CA ARG A 42 0.23 13.60 -4.77
C ARG A 42 -1.23 13.28 -5.12
N GLY A 43 -1.84 12.32 -4.43
CA GLY A 43 -3.22 11.90 -4.67
C GLY A 43 -3.41 11.05 -5.92
N ARG A 44 -2.32 10.52 -6.52
CA ARG A 44 -2.48 9.57 -7.61
C ARG A 44 -3.02 8.25 -7.06
N GLU A 45 -3.92 7.66 -7.83
CA GLU A 45 -4.56 6.42 -7.44
C GLU A 45 -3.57 5.26 -7.51
N ILE A 46 -3.40 4.56 -6.39
CA ILE A 46 -2.61 3.34 -6.27
C ILE A 46 -3.43 2.30 -5.48
N PRO A 47 -3.11 0.99 -5.53
CA PRO A 47 -3.89 -0.01 -4.78
C PRO A 47 -4.05 0.30 -3.29
N ALA A 48 -3.01 0.86 -2.63
CA ALA A 48 -3.07 1.24 -1.22
C ALA A 48 -4.08 2.37 -0.94
N SER A 49 -4.30 3.29 -1.89
CA SER A 49 -5.24 4.40 -1.72
C SER A 49 -6.71 3.99 -1.87
N ARG A 50 -6.98 2.75 -2.28
CA ARG A 50 -8.34 2.24 -2.54
C ARG A 50 -9.00 1.58 -1.33
N ILE A 51 -8.29 1.43 -0.21
CA ILE A 51 -8.84 0.77 0.99
C ILE A 51 -9.80 1.74 1.71
N PRO A 52 -11.11 1.45 1.77
CA PRO A 52 -12.12 2.41 2.22
C PRO A 52 -12.26 2.38 3.75
N VAL A 53 -11.28 2.92 4.47
CA VAL A 53 -11.34 3.05 5.93
C VAL A 53 -11.90 4.42 6.36
N PRO A 54 -12.68 4.50 7.46
CA PRO A 54 -13.22 5.77 7.97
C PRO A 54 -12.21 6.54 8.85
N PHE A 55 -10.96 6.08 8.90
CA PHE A 55 -9.88 6.65 9.69
C PHE A 55 -8.63 6.84 8.83
N GLN A 56 -7.68 7.66 9.28
CA GLN A 56 -6.40 7.78 8.59
C GLN A 56 -5.54 6.53 8.85
N PRO A 57 -5.05 5.84 7.80
CA PRO A 57 -4.07 4.78 7.96
C PRO A 57 -2.77 5.34 8.53
N GLU A 58 -2.12 4.56 9.39
CA GLU A 58 -0.75 4.83 9.80
C GLU A 58 0.21 4.40 8.69
N VAL A 59 1.20 5.23 8.38
CA VAL A 59 2.19 4.94 7.35
C VAL A 59 3.57 5.16 7.95
N LEU A 60 4.32 4.07 8.13
CA LEU A 60 5.70 4.10 8.58
C LEU A 60 6.61 3.85 7.37
N VAL A 61 7.57 4.74 7.17
CA VAL A 61 8.44 4.78 5.98
C VAL A 61 9.89 4.88 6.40
N ASP A 62 10.78 4.11 5.77
CA ASP A 62 12.23 4.28 5.96
C ASP A 62 12.80 5.44 5.12
N GLU A 63 14.00 5.91 5.47
CA GLU A 63 14.66 7.03 4.78
C GLU A 63 14.83 6.74 3.27
N ALA A 64 15.24 5.51 2.93
CA ALA A 64 15.44 5.09 1.54
C ALA A 64 14.17 5.22 0.70
N ALA A 65 13.02 4.76 1.21
CA ALA A 65 11.73 4.88 0.55
C ALA A 65 11.18 6.31 0.56
N TRP A 66 11.48 7.11 1.58
CA TRP A 66 11.06 8.51 1.64
C TRP A 66 11.78 9.37 0.59
N GLY A 67 13.07 9.10 0.38
CA GLY A 67 13.92 9.82 -0.59
C GLY A 67 14.65 11.03 -0.02
N GLU A 68 15.03 10.95 1.25
CA GLU A 68 16.11 11.76 1.82
C GLU A 68 17.48 11.09 1.61
#